data_AF-A0A4D4J4P6-F1
#
_entry.id   AF-A0A4D4J4P6-F1
#
_cell.length_a   1.000
_cell.length_b   1.000
_cell.length_c   1.000
_cell.angle_alpha   90.00
_cell.angle_beta   90.00
_cell.angle_gamma   90.00
#
_symmetry.space_group_name_H-M   'P 1'
#
loop_
_entity.id
_entity.type
_entity.pdbx_description
1 polymer ?
#
loop_
_entity_poly.entity_id
_entity_poly.type
_entity_poly.pdbx_seq_one_letter_code
_entity_poly.pdbx_strand_id
1 'polypeptide(L)'
;MAAPRRAVRAAHAFVAAHGKPSRAVVEPLGRAGARVVLVGADGALGDVIVPDMAAGTAVCDAVADLEAAEWDRDTTAAVTIGAAHRRRMAGPRARR
;
A
#
# COMPACT_ATOMS: atom_id res chain seq x y z
N MET A 1 0.99 -7.06 -18.36
CA MET A 1 2.06 -7.73 -17.57
C MET A 1 1.41 -8.41 -16.36
N ALA A 2 1.97 -9.51 -15.85
CA ALA A 2 1.40 -10.23 -14.71
C ALA A 2 1.81 -9.63 -13.35
N ALA A 3 0.92 -9.74 -12.35
CA ALA A 3 1.18 -9.27 -11.00
C ALA A 3 2.32 -10.07 -10.33
N PRO A 4 3.35 -9.42 -9.75
CA PRO A 4 4.40 -10.12 -9.03
C PRO A 4 3.84 -10.88 -7.82
N ARG A 5 4.07 -12.20 -7.74
CA ARG A 5 3.51 -13.08 -6.69
C ARG A 5 3.77 -12.59 -5.25
N ARG A 6 4.97 -12.06 -5.00
CA ARG A 6 5.33 -11.45 -3.70
C ARG A 6 4.45 -10.25 -3.37
N ALA A 7 4.19 -9.39 -4.35
CA ALA A 7 3.40 -8.18 -4.17
C ALA A 7 1.94 -8.53 -3.87
N VAL A 8 1.36 -9.46 -4.63
CA VAL A 8 0.00 -9.98 -4.39
C VAL A 8 -0.12 -10.57 -2.98
N ARG A 9 0.85 -11.40 -2.55
CA ARG A 9 0.84 -11.97 -1.19
C ARG A 9 0.93 -10.91 -0.10
N ALA A 10 1.76 -9.88 -0.29
CA ALA A 10 1.90 -8.79 0.68
C ALA A 10 0.62 -7.94 0.77
N ALA A 11 0.02 -7.61 -0.39
CA ALA A 11 -1.22 -6.88 -0.46
C ALA A 11 -2.40 -7.66 0.16
N HIS A 12 -2.52 -8.95 -0.13
CA HIS A 12 -3.52 -9.82 0.51
C HIS A 12 -3.35 -9.89 2.03
N ALA A 13 -2.10 -10.03 2.51
CA ALA A 13 -1.81 -10.04 3.94
C ALA A 13 -2.17 -8.70 4.61
N PHE A 14 -1.94 -7.58 3.91
CA PHE A 14 -2.32 -6.25 4.38
C PHE A 14 -3.85 -6.12 4.52
N VAL A 15 -4.61 -6.46 3.48
CA VAL A 15 -6.09 -6.42 3.50
C VAL A 15 -6.63 -7.28 4.64
N ALA A 16 -6.09 -8.48 4.83
CA ALA A 16 -6.51 -9.38 5.90
C ALA A 16 -6.23 -8.81 7.31
N ALA A 17 -5.16 -8.03 7.48
CA ALA A 17 -4.77 -7.47 8.76
C ALA A 17 -5.48 -6.14 9.09
N HIS A 18 -5.86 -5.37 8.08
CA HIS A 18 -6.25 -3.96 8.22
C HIS A 18 -7.69 -3.65 7.78
N GLY A 19 -8.46 -4.68 7.42
CA GLY A 19 -9.88 -4.58 7.12
C GLY A 19 -10.20 -4.25 5.66
N LYS A 20 -11.50 -4.22 5.36
CA LYS A 20 -12.07 -4.14 4.02
C LYS A 20 -13.12 -3.01 3.91
N PRO A 21 -13.23 -2.34 2.75
CA PRO A 21 -12.27 -2.36 1.66
C PRO A 21 -10.99 -1.62 2.06
N SER A 22 -9.84 -2.10 1.59
CA SER A 22 -8.59 -1.33 1.61
C SER A 22 -8.40 -0.64 0.26
N ARG A 23 -7.64 0.45 0.23
CA ARG A 23 -7.33 1.19 -1.01
C ARG A 23 -5.88 1.01 -1.41
N ALA A 24 -5.60 1.06 -2.71
CA ALA A 24 -4.27 0.99 -3.29
C ALA A 24 -4.03 2.16 -4.26
N VAL A 25 -3.02 2.98 -3.96
CA VAL A 25 -2.59 4.07 -4.85
C VAL A 25 -1.29 3.66 -5.53
N VAL A 26 -1.31 3.57 -6.86
CA VAL A 26 -0.16 3.18 -7.67
C VAL A 26 0.53 4.43 -8.20
N GLU A 27 1.81 4.62 -7.86
CA GLU A 27 2.58 5.82 -8.22
C GLU A 27 3.93 5.46 -8.86
N PRO A 28 4.39 6.18 -9.89
CA PRO A 28 5.68 5.93 -10.50
C PRO A 28 6.84 6.30 -9.57
N LEU A 29 7.87 5.47 -9.53
CA LEU A 29 9.16 5.72 -8.85
C LEU A 29 10.29 5.98 -9.85
N GLY A 30 9.95 6.50 -11.04
CA GLY A 30 10.90 6.68 -12.14
C GLY A 30 11.51 5.34 -12.57
N ARG A 31 12.84 5.27 -12.67
CA ARG A 31 13.55 4.05 -13.10
C ARG A 31 13.49 2.89 -12.10
N ALA A 32 13.10 3.15 -10.86
CA ALA A 32 13.00 2.12 -9.82
C ALA A 32 11.70 1.29 -9.93
N GLY A 33 10.77 1.70 -10.81
CA GLY A 33 9.51 1.01 -11.06
C GLY A 33 8.32 1.81 -10.56
N ALA A 34 7.38 1.14 -9.87
CA ALA A 34 6.23 1.80 -9.25
C ALA A 34 6.06 1.35 -7.80
N ARG A 35 5.38 2.20 -7.04
CA ARG A 35 4.95 1.99 -5.67
C ARG A 35 3.47 1.72 -5.65
N VAL A 36 3.04 0.75 -4.86
CA VAL A 36 1.64 0.53 -4.49
C VAL A 36 1.50 0.85 -3.01
N VAL A 37 0.95 2.02 -2.69
CA VAL A 37 0.65 2.41 -1.31
C VAL A 37 -0.69 1.81 -0.93
N LEU A 38 -0.72 1.07 0.18
CA LEU A 38 -1.92 0.43 0.69
C LEU A 38 -2.47 1.23 1.86
N VAL A 39 -3.75 1.55 1.85
CA VAL A 39 -4.46 2.24 2.93
C VAL A 39 -5.53 1.31 3.49
N GLY A 40 -5.38 0.93 4.76
CA GLY A 40 -6.30 0.05 5.46
C GLY A 40 -7.58 0.76 5.88
N ALA A 41 -8.67 0.01 6.07
CA ALA A 41 -9.91 0.55 6.63
C ALA A 41 -9.73 1.03 8.09
N ASP A 42 -8.72 0.50 8.79
CA ASP A 42 -8.29 0.93 10.13
C ASP A 42 -7.33 2.14 10.11
N GLY A 43 -7.03 2.69 8.93
CA GLY A 43 -6.12 3.80 8.72
C GLY A 43 -4.63 3.44 8.72
N ALA A 44 -4.27 2.16 8.68
CA ALA A 44 -2.90 1.72 8.49
C ALA A 44 -2.36 2.06 7.09
N LEU A 45 -1.04 2.21 7.00
CA LEU A 45 -0.32 2.38 5.73
C LEU A 45 0.65 1.22 5.49
N GLY A 46 0.58 0.68 4.28
CA GLY A 46 1.50 -0.32 3.73
C GLY A 46 2.18 0.19 2.46
N ASP A 47 3.30 -0.43 2.09
CA ASP A 47 4.07 -0.07 0.90
C ASP A 47 4.59 -1.33 0.20
N VAL A 48 4.37 -1.41 -1.12
CA VAL A 48 4.88 -2.50 -1.97
C VAL A 48 5.49 -1.89 -3.23
N ILE A 49 6.75 -2.23 -3.50
CA ILE A 49 7.44 -1.83 -4.75
C ILE A 49 7.30 -2.94 -5.78
N VAL A 50 6.97 -2.54 -7.01
CA VAL A 50 6.76 -3.38 -8.19
C VAL A 50 7.56 -2.85 -9.40
N PRO A 51 7.80 -3.68 -10.44
CA PRO A 51 8.67 -3.30 -11.56
C PRO A 51 8.21 -2.08 -12.37
N ASP A 52 6.89 -1.84 -12.47
CA ASP A 52 6.32 -0.70 -13.18
C ASP A 52 4.83 -0.49 -12.80
N MET A 53 4.21 0.54 -13.38
CA MET A 53 2.80 0.89 -13.15
C MET A 53 1.83 -0.24 -13.52
N ALA A 54 2.09 -0.96 -14.62
CA ALA A 54 1.23 -2.05 -15.06
C ALA A 54 1.29 -3.26 -14.12
N ALA A 55 2.44 -3.54 -13.48
CA ALA A 55 2.51 -4.49 -12.38
C ALA A 55 1.70 -4.03 -11.17
N GLY A 56 1.70 -2.72 -10.89
CA GLY A 56 0.94 -2.14 -9.78
C GLY A 56 -0.56 -2.32 -9.97
N THR A 57 -1.08 -1.93 -11.13
CA THR A 57 -2.49 -2.15 -11.50
C THR A 57 -2.84 -3.64 -11.42
N ALA A 58 -2.00 -4.52 -11.96
CA ALA A 58 -2.24 -5.96 -11.91
C ALA A 58 -2.27 -6.52 -10.47
N VAL A 59 -1.58 -5.90 -9.51
CA VAL A 59 -1.67 -6.29 -8.09
C VAL A 59 -3.03 -5.90 -7.50
N CYS A 60 -3.54 -4.72 -7.81
CA CYS A 60 -4.88 -4.29 -7.37
C CYS A 60 -5.95 -5.26 -7.92
N ASP A 61 -5.90 -5.56 -9.22
CA ASP A 61 -6.86 -6.46 -9.88
C ASP A 61 -6.84 -7.90 -9.32
N ALA A 62 -5.68 -8.34 -8.82
CA ALA A 62 -5.48 -9.70 -8.32
C ALA A 62 -5.89 -9.90 -6.85
N VAL A 63 -6.18 -8.84 -6.10
CA VAL A 63 -6.48 -8.91 -4.66
C VAL A 63 -7.91 -8.43 -4.41
N ALA A 64 -8.76 -9.35 -3.97
CA ALA A 64 -10.12 -9.00 -3.56
C ALA A 64 -10.13 -7.97 -2.42
N ASP A 65 -11.11 -7.07 -2.45
CA ASP A 65 -11.29 -5.99 -1.46
C ASP A 65 -10.13 -4.99 -1.38
N LEU A 66 -9.30 -4.92 -2.44
CA LEU A 66 -8.29 -3.89 -2.65
C LEU A 66 -8.67 -2.99 -3.81
N GLU A 67 -9.23 -1.83 -3.49
CA GLU A 67 -9.73 -0.88 -4.48
C GLU A 67 -8.60 -0.02 -5.02
N ALA A 68 -8.47 0.10 -6.34
CA ALA A 68 -7.60 1.09 -6.94
C ALA A 68 -8.11 2.50 -6.59
N ALA A 69 -7.21 3.36 -6.13
CA ALA A 69 -7.53 4.70 -5.67
C ALA A 69 -6.46 5.71 -6.13
N GLU A 70 -6.79 6.99 -5.95
CA GLU A 70 -5.89 8.12 -6.13
C GLU A 70 -5.66 8.84 -4.81
N TRP A 71 -4.69 9.74 -4.75
CA TRP A 71 -4.53 10.65 -3.62
C TRP A 71 -5.56 11.77 -3.63
N ASP A 72 -6.81 11.39 -3.37
CA ASP A 72 -7.93 12.29 -3.16
C ASP A 72 -8.13 12.61 -1.66
N ARG A 73 -9.15 13.43 -1.38
CA ARG A 73 -9.51 13.82 -0.01
C ARG A 73 -9.78 12.61 0.86
N ASP A 74 -10.54 11.65 0.37
CA ASP A 74 -11.03 10.53 1.17
C ASP A 74 -9.91 9.55 1.49
N THR A 75 -9.06 9.26 0.50
CA THR A 75 -7.91 8.35 0.65
C THR A 75 -6.87 8.95 1.57
N THR A 76 -6.67 10.27 1.50
CA THR A 76 -5.79 10.98 2.44
C THR A 76 -6.37 11.02 3.85
N ALA A 77 -7.67 11.27 3.99
CA ALA A 77 -8.35 11.37 5.29
C ALA A 77 -8.46 10.02 6.02
N ALA A 78 -8.46 8.91 5.29
CA ALA A 78 -8.51 7.57 5.87
C ALA A 78 -7.24 7.20 6.66
N VAL A 79 -6.10 7.83 6.38
CA VAL A 79 -4.81 7.49 6.99
C VAL A 79 -4.70 8.00 8.43
N THR A 80 -4.30 7.13 9.35
CA THR A 80 -4.04 7.49 10.76
C THR A 80 -2.54 7.47 11.09
N ILE A 81 -1.92 8.66 11.18
CA ILE A 81 -0.49 8.81 11.52
C ILE A 81 -0.28 8.97 13.04
N GLY A 82 -0.38 7.84 13.74
CA GLY A 82 -0.16 7.74 15.18
C GLY A 82 1.32 7.65 15.62
N ALA A 83 1.55 7.63 16.93
CA ALA A 83 2.89 7.52 17.50
C ALA A 83 3.61 6.21 17.11
N ALA A 84 2.87 5.10 17.00
CA ALA A 84 3.42 3.82 16.53
C ALA A 84 3.91 3.91 15.08
N HIS A 85 3.11 4.51 14.19
CA HIS A 85 3.49 4.72 12.79
C HIS A 85 4.73 5.62 12.67
N ARG A 86 4.76 6.74 13.40
CA ARG A 86 5.93 7.65 13.43
C ARG A 86 7.20 6.94 13.92
N ARG A 87 7.10 6.10 14.95
CA ARG A 87 8.24 5.28 15.41
C ARG A 87 8.73 4.29 14.35
N ARG A 88 7.83 3.68 13.58
CA ARG A 88 8.20 2.81 12.45
C ARG A 88 8.94 3.60 11.36
N MET A 89 8.45 4.79 11.01
CA MET A 89 9.04 5.67 10.00
C MET A 89 10.42 6.21 10.39
N ALA A 90 10.64 6.50 11.68
CA ALA A 90 11.94 6.94 12.19
C ALA A 90 13.00 5.82 12.20
N GLY A 91 12.60 4.58 11.85
CA GLY A 91 13.51 3.46 11.67
C GLY A 91 14.15 2.98 12.99
N PRO A 92 15.26 2.22 12.90
CA PRO A 92 15.91 1.62 14.07
C PRO A 92 16.35 2.62 15.16
N ARG A 93 16.53 3.89 14.80
CA ARG A 93 16.98 4.95 15.71
C ARG A 93 15.92 5.39 16.72
N ALA A 94 14.64 5.18 16.44
CA ALA A 94 13.55 5.50 17.37
C ALA A 94 13.35 4.46 18.49
N ARG A 95 14.16 3.40 18.52
CA ARG A 95 14.17 2.37 19.57
C ARG A 95 15.31 2.56 20.58
N ARG A 96 16.17 3.55 20.37
CA ARG A 96 17.22 3.97 21.30
C ARG A 96 16.67 5.08 22.19
#